data_AF-A0AAW5KKJ4-F1
#
_entry.id   AF-A0AAW5KKJ4-F1
#
_cell.length_a   1.000
_cell.length_b   1.000
_cell.length_c   1.000
_cell.angle_alpha   90.00
_cell.angle_beta   90.00
_cell.angle_gamma   90.00
#
_symmetry.space_group_name_H-M   'P 1'
#
loop_
_entity.id
_entity.type
_entity.pdbx_description
1 polymer ?
#
loop_
_entity_poly.entity_id
_entity_poly.type
_entity_poly.pdbx_seq_one_letter_code
_entity_poly.pdbx_strand_id
1 'polypeptide(L)' 'MKRQIKRTWAEIDLDAIEENYRAIRSLLGPQTKLMAVVKADAYGHGVAETAAALLSQGADWF' A
#
# COMPACT_ATOMS: atom_id res chain seq x y z
N MET A 1 -14.34 1.70 -15.45
CA MET A 1 -15.03 1.67 -14.15
C MET A 1 -15.58 0.27 -13.89
N LYS A 2 -15.21 -0.38 -12.77
CA LYS A 2 -15.86 -1.62 -12.33
C LYS A 2 -17.34 -1.31 -12.03
N ARG A 3 -18.26 -2.16 -12.50
CA ARG A 3 -19.69 -1.99 -12.22
C ARG A 3 -19.97 -2.36 -10.76
N GLN A 4 -20.09 -1.36 -9.89
CA GLN A 4 -20.47 -1.59 -8.49
C GLN A 4 -21.99 -1.79 -8.37
N ILE A 5 -22.38 -2.93 -7.79
CA ILE A 5 -23.77 -3.33 -7.59
C ILE A 5 -24.27 -2.91 -6.20
N LYS A 6 -23.38 -2.39 -5.33
CA LYS A 6 -23.69 -1.92 -3.98
C LYS A 6 -23.68 -0.39 -3.91
N ARG A 7 -24.52 0.16 -3.03
CA ARG A 7 -24.70 1.62 -2.82
C ARG A 7 -23.65 2.28 -1.93
N THR A 8 -22.75 1.49 -1.34
CA THR A 8 -21.73 1.97 -0.41
C THR A 8 -20.41 1.28 -0.72
N TRP A 9 -19.33 2.06 -0.73
CA TRP A 9 -17.98 1.59 -0.98
C TRP A 9 -16.96 2.44 -0.25
N ALA A 10 -15.76 1.88 -0.11
CA ALA A 10 -14.55 2.62 0.21
C ALA A 10 -13.70 2.71 -1.06
N GLU A 11 -13.13 3.89 -1.30
CA GLU A 11 -12.13 4.11 -2.34
C GLU A 11 -10.78 4.23 -1.67
N ILE A 12 -9.80 3.54 -2.24
CA ILE A 12 -8.43 3.49 -1.74
C ILE A 12 -7.56 4.07 -2.83
N ASP A 13 -6.85 5.14 -2.49
CA ASP A 13 -5.90 5.80 -3.37
C ASP A 13 -4.54 5.09 -3.27
N LEU A 14 -4.18 4.37 -4.33
CA LEU A 14 -2.91 3.65 -4.40
C LEU A 14 -1.73 4.60 -4.62
N ASP A 15 -1.92 5.71 -5.34
CA ASP A 15 -0.86 6.70 -5.56
C ASP A 15 -0.46 7.33 -4.22
N ALA A 16 -1.44 7.63 -3.37
CA ALA A 16 -1.19 8.09 -1.99
C ALA A 16 -0.43 7.06 -1.15
N ILE A 17 -0.72 5.77 -1.29
CA ILE A 17 0.03 4.70 -0.61
C ILE A 17 1.49 4.66 -1.08
N GLU A 18 1.72 4.78 -2.38
CA GLU A 18 3.07 4.81 -2.94
C GLU A 18 3.86 6.06 -2.50
N GLU A 19 3.22 7.23 -2.49
CA GLU A 19 3.81 8.47 -1.99
C GLU A 19 4.19 8.37 -0.51
N ASN A 20 3.31 7.82 0.31
CA ASN A 20 3.58 7.56 1.73
C ASN A 20 4.78 6.62 1.91
N TYR A 21 4.85 5.55 1.11
CA TYR A 21 5.99 4.64 1.14
C TYR A 21 7.30 5.35 0.78
N ARG A 22 7.32 6.14 -0.32
CA ARG A 22 8.49 6.91 -0.74
C ARG A 22 8.91 7.93 0.32
N ALA A 23 7.97 8.61 0.94
CA ALA A 23 8.23 9.55 2.02
C ALA A 23 8.91 8.87 3.20
N ILE A 24 8.37 7.75 3.70
CA ILE A 24 8.99 6.98 4.79
C ILE A 24 10.37 6.47 4.36
N ARG A 25 10.52 5.89 3.17
CA ARG A 25 11.79 5.38 2.66
C ARG A 25 12.88 6.45 2.60
N SER A 26 12.52 7.69 2.25
CA SER A 26 13.45 8.83 2.19
C SER A 26 14.04 9.24 3.55
N LEU A 27 13.38 8.86 4.65
CA LEU A 27 13.83 9.14 6.02
C LEU A 27 14.76 8.05 6.56
N LEU A 28 14.85 6.90 5.89
CA LEU A 28 15.63 5.76 6.33
C LEU A 28 17.07 5.82 5.79
N GLY A 29 18.01 5.26 6.56
CA GLY A 29 19.36 5.03 6.07
C GLY A 29 19.38 4.01 4.91
N PRO A 30 20.39 4.06 4.03
CA PRO A 30 20.41 3.25 2.80
C PRO A 30 20.40 1.73 3.04
N GLN A 31 20.78 1.26 4.23
CA GLN A 31 20.81 -0.16 4.60
C GLN A 31 19.61 -0.57 5.47
N THR A 32 18.76 0.36 5.86
CA THR A 32 17.59 0.08 6.71
C THR A 32 16.48 -0.50 5.85
N LYS A 33 16.10 -1.75 6.14
CA LYS A 33 14.96 -2.39 5.46
C LYS A 33 13.64 -1.82 5.98
N LEU A 34 12.66 -1.71 5.09
CA LEU A 34 11.30 -1.27 5.40
C LEU A 34 10.31 -2.43 5.16
N MET A 35 9.65 -2.85 6.23
CA MET A 35 8.57 -3.85 6.19
C MET A 35 7.22 -3.15 6.08
N ALA A 36 6.47 -3.48 5.03
CA ALA A 36 5.13 -2.93 4.83
C ALA A 36 4.09 -3.87 5.43
N VAL A 37 3.67 -3.58 6.66
CA VAL A 37 2.71 -4.43 7.38
C VAL A 37 1.34 -4.35 6.72
N VAL A 38 0.90 -5.44 6.12
CA VAL A 38 -0.41 -5.54 5.42
C VAL A 38 -1.39 -6.51 6.09
N LYS A 39 -1.24 -6.73 7.39
CA LYS A 39 -2.16 -7.58 8.18
C LYS A 39 -3.62 -7.08 8.08
N ALA A 40 -4.57 -7.99 8.33
CA ALA A 40 -6.00 -7.68 8.32
C ALA A 40 -6.47 -7.00 7.02
N ASP A 41 -6.16 -7.62 5.88
CA ASP A 41 -6.51 -7.14 4.54
C ASP A 41 -5.93 -5.74 4.23
N ALA A 42 -4.64 -5.55 4.50
CA ALA A 42 -3.99 -4.24 4.51
C ALA A 42 -4.76 -3.21 5.34
N TYR A 43 -5.12 -3.56 6.58
CA TYR A 43 -5.90 -2.71 7.48
C TYR A 43 -7.25 -2.28 6.85
N GLY A 44 -7.86 -3.16 6.05
CA GLY A 44 -9.14 -2.92 5.35
C GLY A 44 -9.02 -2.16 4.02
N HIS A 45 -7.81 -1.91 3.53
CA HIS A 45 -7.57 -1.24 2.24
C HIS A 45 -7.55 -2.21 1.05
N GLY A 46 -7.58 -3.52 1.30
CA GLY A 46 -7.47 -4.55 0.26
C GLY A 46 -6.02 -4.96 0.05
N VAL A 47 -5.68 -6.17 0.47
CA VAL A 47 -4.28 -6.64 0.54
C VAL A 47 -3.63 -6.82 -0.82
N ALA A 48 -4.37 -7.29 -1.83
CA ALA A 48 -3.78 -7.63 -3.12
C ALA A 48 -3.28 -6.38 -3.86
N GLU A 49 -4.15 -5.38 -4.00
CA GLU A 49 -3.82 -4.11 -4.65
C GLU A 49 -2.80 -3.30 -3.83
N THR A 50 -2.95 -3.25 -2.51
CA THR A 50 -2.01 -2.52 -1.63
C THR A 50 -0.62 -3.13 -1.66
N ALA A 51 -0.51 -4.46 -1.53
CA ALA A 51 0.79 -5.14 -1.57
C ALA A 51 1.46 -5.03 -2.94
N ALA A 52 0.69 -5.08 -4.03
CA ALA A 52 1.21 -4.88 -5.38
C ALA A 52 1.79 -3.46 -5.57
N ALA A 53 1.09 -2.43 -5.11
CA ALA A 53 1.58 -1.04 -5.15
C ALA A 53 2.87 -0.88 -4.32
N LEU A 54 2.92 -1.43 -3.11
CA LEU A 54 4.10 -1.36 -2.25
C LEU A 54 5.29 -2.17 -2.81
N LEU A 55 5.02 -3.32 -3.42
CA LEU A 55 6.05 -4.12 -4.08
C LEU A 55 6.65 -3.38 -5.29
N SER A 56 5.83 -2.63 -6.04
CA SER A 56 6.28 -1.79 -7.16
C SER A 56 7.28 -0.70 -6.71
N GLN A 57 7.15 -0.23 -5.47
CA GLN A 57 8.03 0.77 -4.87
C GLN A 57 9.28 0.19 -4.20
N GLY A 58 9.43 -1.15 -4.18
CA GLY A 58 10.60 -1.81 -3.59
C GLY A 58 10.48 -2.11 -2.10
N ALA A 59 9.27 -2.42 -1.61
CA ALA A 59 9.09 -2.99 -0.27
C ALA A 59 10.04 -4.18 -0.02
N ASP A 60 10.81 -4.13 1.07
CA ASP A 60 11.79 -5.18 1.37
C ASP A 60 11.13 -6.42 1.98
N TRP A 61 10.00 -6.22 2.69
CA TRP A 61 9.22 -7.24 3.41
C TRP A 61 7.75 -6.83 3.54
N PHE A 62 6.89 -7.80 3.88
CA PHE A 62 5.47 -7.63 4.22
C PHE A 62 5.13 -8.30 5.57
#